data_AF-A0A928JA85-F1
#
_entry.id   AF-A0A928JA85-F1
#
_cell.length_a   1.000
_cell.length_b   1.000
_cell.length_c   1.000
_cell.angle_alpha   90.00
_cell.angle_beta   90.00
_cell.angle_gamma   90.00
#
_symmetry.space_group_name_H-M   'P 1'
#
loop_
_entity.id
_entity.type
_entity.pdbx_description
1 polymer ?
#
loop_
_entity_poly.entity_id
_entity_poly.type
_entity_poly.pdbx_seq_one_letter_code
_entity_poly.pdbx_strand_id
1 'polypeptide(L)'
;MKKALSFFLSLVLLFSVITANEAIAEDYLMIDEHCPMCGHIMSAGYIEPTCVTDGYIVWECSNCGASFTEELPDFPDASLHRWDLRETLEPNCYEEGYEFYVCYICGEEKYEYFAIPPHYFVEYKGKEPTCTENGWYPYEECIRCGYSTYEPIPAPGHDFVFYPYSTPKCFTGGVQTGEYVCDICGYTEGVDAPMVIRHVDLRPVYTVEPTCVDDGYTEYECYECFRGYETETIPATGIHTPGDWATVSEPTVTTEGLRTKSCTVCNTVLESEVIPMIAVDNGSVTVTSEYDTVMVGQTFDVYVSVSDCEPVKSIAFVPIYDVDVFELVSAEWLTSATIQITEPEIVSAWMNPTDINGNVLKLVLRAKDVADSSMISAKTYYHNTEHITLDSVPDSVNVIECIHEHYSIVPGDESFHVNICDLCGYSFESVHTYDFDCDAKCNDCGHTREVTHIPCDSYEFSETEHWINCVVCGETIECHSHEYDGDDDPSCDVCGYIRLLRGDMDEDGDVDSDDSILLLLYVYAPGSYELSQNGDMDGDGDVDSDDSIRILLYIYFPTEYPLSSF
;
A
#
# COMPACT_ATOMS: atom_id res chain seq x y z
N MET A 1 -80.64 62.05 -47.62
CA MET A 1 -81.31 61.99 -48.94
C MET A 1 -81.89 60.60 -49.11
N LYS A 2 -83.21 60.52 -49.39
CA LYS A 2 -83.94 59.38 -50.00
C LYS A 2 -83.78 58.03 -49.27
N LYS A 3 -84.74 57.56 -48.46
CA LYS A 3 -86.10 57.15 -48.89
C LYS A 3 -86.12 56.72 -50.37
N ALA A 4 -85.46 55.61 -50.70
CA ALA A 4 -85.62 54.89 -51.97
C ALA A 4 -85.06 53.45 -52.00
N LEU A 5 -84.31 52.98 -51.00
CA LEU A 5 -83.59 51.69 -51.10
C LEU A 5 -84.04 50.61 -50.10
N SER A 6 -85.29 50.66 -49.64
CA SER A 6 -85.87 49.64 -48.74
C SER A 6 -86.97 48.81 -49.41
N PHE A 7 -87.15 48.93 -50.73
CA PHE A 7 -88.24 48.24 -51.44
C PHE A 7 -87.77 47.35 -52.61
N PHE A 8 -86.46 47.23 -52.85
CA PHE A 8 -85.92 46.45 -53.97
C PHE A 8 -85.11 45.20 -53.57
N LEU A 9 -84.82 44.99 -52.28
CA LEU A 9 -84.06 43.81 -51.84
C LEU A 9 -84.91 42.71 -51.16
N SER A 10 -86.22 42.90 -51.08
CA SER A 10 -87.14 41.88 -50.54
C SER A 10 -87.89 41.08 -51.62
N LEU A 11 -87.66 41.37 -52.91
CA LEU A 11 -88.31 40.67 -54.03
C LEU A 11 -87.36 39.76 -54.84
N VAL A 12 -86.04 39.91 -54.69
CA VAL A 12 -85.06 39.09 -55.42
C VAL A 12 -84.74 37.78 -54.69
N LEU A 13 -84.81 37.76 -53.35
CA LEU A 13 -84.55 36.54 -52.56
C LEU A 13 -85.77 35.62 -52.41
N LEU A 14 -86.98 36.07 -52.76
CA LEU A 14 -88.17 35.21 -52.83
C LEU A 14 -88.34 34.51 -54.19
N PHE A 15 -87.62 34.95 -55.23
CA PHE A 15 -87.67 34.31 -56.55
C PHE A 15 -86.60 33.25 -56.76
N SER A 16 -85.49 33.29 -56.03
CA SER A 16 -84.41 32.29 -56.16
C SER A 16 -84.63 31.02 -55.32
N VAL A 17 -85.53 31.05 -54.33
CA VAL A 17 -85.85 29.87 -53.49
C VAL A 17 -86.87 28.94 -54.17
N ILE A 18 -87.66 29.43 -55.13
CA ILE A 18 -88.62 28.59 -55.86
C ILE A 18 -87.92 27.79 -56.98
N THR A 19 -86.84 28.29 -57.59
CA THR A 19 -86.23 27.65 -58.76
C THR A 19 -85.22 26.54 -58.44
N ALA A 20 -84.81 26.34 -57.18
CA ALA A 20 -83.86 25.28 -56.82
C ALA A 20 -84.55 24.01 -56.31
N ASN A 21 -85.69 24.14 -55.61
CA ASN A 21 -86.38 22.97 -55.03
C ASN A 21 -87.24 22.18 -56.03
N GLU A 22 -87.62 22.76 -57.17
CA GLU A 22 -88.28 22.01 -58.25
C GLU A 22 -87.30 21.18 -59.09
N ALA A 23 -85.99 21.46 -59.04
CA ALA A 23 -85.01 20.79 -59.91
C ALA A 23 -84.45 19.47 -59.36
N ILE A 24 -84.59 19.19 -58.06
CA ILE A 24 -84.04 17.96 -57.44
C ILE A 24 -85.11 16.85 -57.34
N ALA A 25 -86.40 17.21 -57.40
CA ALA A 25 -87.50 16.25 -57.23
C ALA A 25 -87.92 15.50 -58.51
N GLU A 26 -87.52 15.95 -59.70
CA GLU A 26 -87.97 15.32 -60.96
C GLU A 26 -87.02 14.25 -61.52
N ASP A 27 -85.74 14.21 -61.12
CA ASP A 27 -84.75 13.32 -61.76
C ASP A 27 -84.58 11.94 -61.08
N TYR A 28 -85.28 11.68 -59.97
CA TYR A 28 -85.20 10.40 -59.22
C TYR A 28 -86.52 9.62 -59.13
N LEU A 29 -87.53 9.98 -59.94
CA LEU A 29 -88.86 9.35 -59.92
C LEU A 29 -89.17 8.57 -61.21
N MET A 30 -88.24 7.74 -61.72
CA MET A 30 -88.57 6.73 -62.75
C MET A 30 -87.67 5.50 -62.64
N ILE A 31 -87.80 4.74 -61.56
CA ILE A 31 -87.30 3.36 -61.49
C ILE A 31 -88.42 2.49 -60.93
N ASP A 32 -89.08 1.73 -61.82
CA ASP A 32 -90.03 0.67 -61.46
C ASP A 32 -89.25 -0.48 -60.81
N GLU A 33 -88.78 -0.28 -59.59
CA GLU A 33 -88.17 -1.36 -58.82
C GLU A 33 -89.25 -2.34 -58.36
N HIS A 34 -89.04 -3.62 -58.68
CA HIS A 34 -89.97 -4.68 -58.35
C HIS A 34 -89.50 -5.38 -57.06
N CYS A 35 -90.41 -5.56 -56.10
CA CYS A 35 -90.13 -6.20 -54.81
C CYS A 35 -89.43 -7.56 -55.01
N PRO A 36 -88.21 -7.77 -54.48
CA PRO A 36 -87.44 -9.00 -54.74
C PRO A 36 -88.11 -10.29 -54.26
N MET A 37 -89.07 -10.18 -53.34
CA MET A 37 -89.77 -11.32 -52.73
C MET A 37 -91.06 -11.71 -53.47
N CYS A 38 -91.72 -10.79 -54.17
CA CYS A 38 -93.03 -11.03 -54.79
C CYS A 38 -93.21 -10.45 -56.21
N GLY A 39 -92.25 -9.66 -56.70
CA GLY A 39 -92.18 -9.16 -58.07
C GLY A 39 -93.19 -8.06 -58.41
N HIS A 40 -93.63 -7.24 -57.45
CA HIS A 40 -94.57 -6.12 -57.70
C HIS A 40 -93.90 -4.75 -57.53
N ILE A 41 -94.42 -3.74 -58.21
CA ILE A 41 -93.92 -2.35 -58.22
C ILE A 41 -93.93 -1.75 -56.79
N MET A 42 -92.83 -1.10 -56.42
CA MET A 42 -92.59 -0.48 -55.11
C MET A 42 -92.86 1.03 -55.16
N SER A 43 -93.34 1.62 -54.06
CA SER A 43 -93.47 3.09 -53.92
C SER A 43 -92.36 3.67 -53.07
N ALA A 44 -91.71 4.74 -53.54
CA ALA A 44 -90.64 5.44 -52.84
C ALA A 44 -91.16 6.63 -52.02
N GLY A 45 -90.64 6.78 -50.80
CA GLY A 45 -90.79 7.98 -49.97
C GLY A 45 -89.42 8.54 -49.58
N TYR A 46 -89.21 9.85 -49.78
CA TYR A 46 -87.94 10.52 -49.53
C TYR A 46 -87.94 11.26 -48.19
N ILE A 47 -86.89 11.07 -47.39
CA ILE A 47 -86.63 11.82 -46.15
C ILE A 47 -85.34 12.64 -46.32
N GLU A 48 -85.45 13.96 -46.18
CA GLU A 48 -84.33 14.91 -46.33
C GLU A 48 -83.27 14.77 -45.22
N PRO A 49 -81.96 14.91 -45.54
CA PRO A 49 -80.89 14.94 -44.54
C PRO A 49 -80.92 16.22 -43.69
N THR A 50 -80.42 16.12 -42.45
CA THR A 50 -80.15 17.27 -41.56
C THR A 50 -78.66 17.30 -41.20
N CYS A 51 -78.18 18.35 -40.53
CA CYS A 51 -76.78 18.39 -40.06
C CYS A 51 -76.46 17.38 -38.92
N VAL A 52 -77.40 16.50 -38.55
CA VAL A 52 -77.20 15.43 -37.55
C VAL A 52 -77.69 14.05 -38.01
N THR A 53 -78.47 13.98 -39.08
CA THR A 53 -79.06 12.72 -39.56
C THR A 53 -78.99 12.63 -41.06
N ASP A 54 -78.52 11.50 -41.54
CA ASP A 54 -78.50 11.21 -42.97
C ASP A 54 -79.93 11.06 -43.50
N GLY A 55 -80.13 11.53 -44.73
CA GLY A 55 -81.38 11.34 -45.44
C GLY A 55 -81.45 9.94 -46.02
N TYR A 56 -82.66 9.42 -46.21
CA TYR A 56 -82.86 8.07 -46.75
C TYR A 56 -84.12 7.98 -47.59
N ILE A 57 -84.14 7.01 -48.50
CA ILE A 57 -85.31 6.65 -49.29
C ILE A 57 -85.91 5.38 -48.70
N VAL A 58 -87.21 5.40 -48.40
CA VAL A 58 -87.96 4.21 -47.96
C VAL A 58 -88.75 3.67 -49.13
N TRP A 59 -88.56 2.39 -49.44
CA TRP A 59 -89.29 1.67 -50.47
C TRP A 59 -90.31 0.74 -49.82
N GLU A 60 -91.60 0.87 -50.13
CA GLU A 60 -92.67 0.05 -49.55
C GLU A 60 -93.53 -0.67 -50.60
N CYS A 61 -93.88 -1.95 -50.33
CA CYS A 61 -94.72 -2.75 -51.20
C CYS A 61 -96.12 -2.82 -50.61
N SER A 62 -97.09 -2.19 -51.27
CA SER A 62 -98.46 -2.11 -50.78
C SER A 62 -99.19 -3.47 -50.74
N ASN A 63 -98.64 -4.50 -51.38
CA ASN A 63 -99.29 -5.80 -51.54
C ASN A 63 -98.78 -6.87 -50.56
N CYS A 64 -97.47 -6.91 -50.26
CA CYS A 64 -96.91 -7.84 -49.27
C CYS A 64 -96.46 -7.17 -47.97
N GLY A 65 -96.45 -5.84 -47.91
CA GLY A 65 -96.02 -5.07 -46.74
C GLY A 65 -94.51 -5.07 -46.49
N ALA A 66 -93.72 -5.64 -47.40
CA ALA A 66 -92.27 -5.56 -47.29
C ALA A 66 -91.79 -4.14 -47.56
N SER A 67 -90.91 -3.65 -46.70
CA SER A 67 -90.23 -2.36 -46.85
C SER A 67 -88.74 -2.52 -46.64
N PHE A 68 -87.93 -1.73 -47.35
CA PHE A 68 -86.51 -1.57 -47.07
C PHE A 68 -86.09 -0.11 -47.26
N THR A 69 -85.00 0.26 -46.62
CA THR A 69 -84.48 1.63 -46.62
C THR A 69 -83.15 1.65 -47.36
N GLU A 70 -82.98 2.63 -48.22
CA GLU A 70 -81.74 2.93 -48.93
C GLU A 70 -81.17 4.23 -48.36
N GLU A 71 -79.95 4.16 -47.84
CA GLU A 71 -79.21 5.32 -47.34
C GLU A 71 -78.71 6.17 -48.51
N LEU A 72 -78.91 7.49 -48.45
CA LEU A 72 -78.31 8.38 -49.43
C LEU A 72 -76.79 8.46 -49.21
N PRO A 73 -75.99 8.69 -50.25
CA PRO A 73 -74.55 8.85 -50.11
C PRO A 73 -74.23 9.98 -49.11
N ASP A 74 -73.28 9.68 -48.22
CA ASP A 74 -72.80 10.53 -47.13
C ASP A 74 -72.37 11.91 -47.68
N PHE A 75 -73.13 12.97 -47.36
CA PHE A 75 -72.81 14.35 -47.72
C PHE A 75 -72.24 15.06 -46.48
N PRO A 76 -70.90 15.18 -46.33
CA PRO A 76 -70.32 16.01 -45.30
C PRO A 76 -70.34 17.46 -45.79
N ASP A 77 -71.53 18.06 -45.89
CA ASP A 77 -71.64 19.44 -46.35
C ASP A 77 -72.01 20.38 -45.20
N ALA A 78 -71.03 21.15 -44.75
CA ALA A 78 -71.17 22.25 -43.77
C ALA A 78 -72.27 23.26 -44.17
N SER A 79 -72.75 23.21 -45.42
CA SER A 79 -73.91 23.91 -45.96
C SER A 79 -75.25 23.61 -45.26
N LEU A 80 -75.39 22.50 -44.53
CA LEU A 80 -76.64 22.12 -43.86
C LEU A 80 -76.80 22.70 -42.45
N HIS A 81 -75.74 23.24 -41.85
CA HIS A 81 -75.87 23.92 -40.56
C HIS A 81 -76.63 25.23 -40.72
N ARG A 82 -77.67 25.41 -39.91
CA ARG A 82 -78.34 26.71 -39.81
C ARG A 82 -77.81 27.48 -38.60
N TRP A 83 -76.83 28.32 -38.89
CA TRP A 83 -76.11 29.15 -37.92
C TRP A 83 -76.94 30.33 -37.44
N ASP A 84 -77.14 30.43 -36.12
CA ASP A 84 -77.65 31.62 -35.46
C ASP A 84 -76.49 32.38 -34.81
N LEU A 85 -76.37 33.67 -35.13
CA LEU A 85 -75.42 34.57 -34.45
C LEU A 85 -75.84 34.73 -32.99
N ARG A 86 -74.92 34.44 -32.06
CA ARG A 86 -75.15 34.55 -30.63
C ARG A 86 -74.53 35.80 -30.04
N GLU A 87 -73.32 36.13 -30.46
CA GLU A 87 -72.57 37.23 -29.90
C GLU A 87 -71.69 37.89 -30.96
N THR A 88 -71.57 39.20 -30.85
CA THR A 88 -70.62 40.00 -31.61
C THR A 88 -69.79 40.80 -30.63
N LEU A 89 -68.48 40.59 -30.66
CA LEU A 89 -67.50 41.41 -29.98
C LEU A 89 -66.75 42.24 -31.02
N GLU A 90 -66.85 43.57 -30.95
CA GLU A 90 -66.13 44.45 -31.87
C GLU A 90 -64.63 44.49 -31.53
N PRO A 91 -63.71 44.53 -32.52
CA PRO A 91 -62.28 44.64 -32.27
C PRO A 91 -61.93 46.00 -31.67
N ASN A 92 -60.96 46.01 -30.76
CA ASN A 92 -60.41 47.23 -30.17
C ASN A 92 -58.90 47.34 -30.46
N CYS A 93 -58.23 48.40 -29.99
CA CYS A 93 -56.81 48.62 -30.29
C CYS A 93 -55.85 47.56 -29.72
N TYR A 94 -56.34 46.66 -28.88
CA TYR A 94 -55.56 45.64 -28.17
C TYR A 94 -56.02 44.22 -28.48
N GLU A 95 -57.31 44.02 -28.76
CA GLU A 95 -57.92 42.70 -28.93
C GLU A 95 -58.68 42.60 -30.25
N GLU A 96 -58.54 41.45 -30.90
CA GLU A 96 -59.37 41.09 -32.06
C GLU A 96 -60.83 40.91 -31.63
N GLY A 97 -61.73 41.29 -32.52
CA GLY A 97 -63.16 41.07 -32.34
C GLY A 97 -63.55 39.72 -32.91
N TYR A 98 -64.77 39.27 -32.65
CA TYR A 98 -65.31 38.08 -33.29
C TYR A 98 -66.84 38.10 -33.36
N GLU A 99 -67.37 37.30 -34.26
CA GLU A 99 -68.76 36.86 -34.26
C GLU A 99 -68.81 35.36 -33.91
N PHE A 100 -69.70 35.03 -32.97
CA PHE A 100 -69.89 33.68 -32.47
C PHE A 100 -71.26 33.15 -32.93
N TYR A 101 -71.24 31.99 -33.59
CA TYR A 101 -72.42 31.37 -34.18
C TYR A 101 -72.67 29.98 -33.58
N VAL A 102 -73.94 29.64 -33.39
CA VAL A 102 -74.37 28.32 -32.95
C VAL A 102 -75.42 27.77 -33.92
N CYS A 103 -75.23 26.55 -34.43
CA CYS A 103 -76.24 25.89 -35.23
C CYS A 103 -77.41 25.50 -34.34
N TYR A 104 -78.64 25.99 -34.59
CA TYR A 104 -79.76 25.65 -33.71
C TYR A 104 -80.27 24.21 -33.87
N ILE A 105 -79.82 23.50 -34.91
CA ILE A 105 -80.23 22.11 -35.17
C ILE A 105 -79.34 21.13 -34.40
N CYS A 106 -78.01 21.25 -34.50
CA CYS A 106 -77.07 20.35 -33.84
C CYS A 106 -76.38 20.91 -32.60
N GLY A 107 -76.42 22.24 -32.40
CA GLY A 107 -75.71 22.90 -31.31
C GLY A 107 -74.21 23.13 -31.55
N GLU A 108 -73.68 22.82 -32.73
CA GLU A 108 -72.28 23.13 -33.05
C GLU A 108 -71.99 24.63 -33.02
N GLU A 109 -70.74 24.96 -32.76
CA GLU A 109 -70.23 26.29 -32.48
C GLU A 109 -69.15 26.70 -33.49
N LYS A 110 -69.19 27.94 -34.00
CA LYS A 110 -68.10 28.51 -34.81
C LYS A 110 -67.84 29.98 -34.49
N TYR A 111 -66.60 30.42 -34.75
CA TYR A 111 -66.15 31.80 -34.57
C TYR A 111 -65.59 32.36 -35.86
N GLU A 112 -65.88 33.63 -36.16
CA GLU A 112 -65.28 34.39 -37.24
C GLU A 112 -64.64 35.65 -36.66
N TYR A 113 -63.33 35.85 -36.87
CA TYR A 113 -62.54 36.88 -36.18
C TYR A 113 -62.33 38.15 -37.02
N PHE A 114 -62.29 39.31 -36.36
CA PHE A 114 -61.99 40.62 -36.95
C PHE A 114 -60.63 41.13 -36.47
N ALA A 115 -59.76 41.50 -37.42
CA ALA A 115 -58.44 42.02 -37.10
C ALA A 115 -58.50 43.32 -36.27
N ILE A 116 -57.51 43.49 -35.40
CA ILE A 116 -57.29 44.72 -34.63
C ILE A 116 -57.14 45.92 -35.59
N PRO A 117 -57.92 47.01 -35.42
CA PRO A 117 -57.78 48.20 -36.24
C PRO A 117 -56.41 48.89 -36.01
N PRO A 118 -55.83 49.53 -37.03
CA PRO A 118 -54.59 50.28 -36.86
C PRO A 118 -54.75 51.46 -35.89
N HIS A 119 -53.67 51.80 -35.19
CA HIS A 119 -53.60 52.99 -34.33
C HIS A 119 -53.58 54.27 -35.18
N TYR A 120 -54.24 55.32 -34.70
CA TYR A 120 -54.26 56.64 -35.34
C TYR A 120 -53.71 57.67 -34.35
N PHE A 121 -52.49 58.12 -34.61
CA PHE A 121 -51.72 58.98 -33.71
C PHE A 121 -51.89 60.47 -33.99
N VAL A 122 -51.95 61.27 -32.91
CA VAL A 122 -51.86 62.73 -32.92
C VAL A 122 -50.52 63.14 -32.29
N GLU A 123 -49.77 64.02 -32.95
CA GLU A 123 -48.47 64.50 -32.48
C GLU A 123 -48.59 65.76 -31.61
N TYR A 124 -47.82 65.80 -30.53
CA TYR A 124 -47.69 66.93 -29.61
C TYR A 124 -46.23 67.40 -29.56
N LYS A 125 -46.03 68.73 -29.56
CA LYS A 125 -44.69 69.32 -29.42
C LYS A 125 -44.20 69.25 -27.97
N GLY A 126 -42.89 69.08 -27.81
CA GLY A 126 -42.24 69.11 -26.50
C GLY A 126 -42.26 70.49 -25.84
N LYS A 127 -42.15 70.52 -24.52
CA LYS A 127 -41.98 71.74 -23.69
C LYS A 127 -40.71 71.57 -22.86
N GLU A 128 -39.84 72.57 -22.87
CA GLU A 128 -38.63 72.55 -22.04
C GLU A 128 -38.98 72.71 -20.54
N PRO A 129 -38.24 72.05 -19.63
CA PRO A 129 -38.42 72.24 -18.19
C PRO A 129 -37.92 73.63 -17.74
N THR A 130 -38.48 74.11 -16.63
CA THR A 130 -37.98 75.29 -15.89
C THR A 130 -37.48 74.86 -14.51
N CYS A 131 -36.88 75.75 -13.72
CA CYS A 131 -36.42 75.42 -12.36
C CYS A 131 -37.49 74.81 -11.45
N THR A 132 -38.78 75.11 -11.70
CA THR A 132 -39.89 74.68 -10.83
C THR A 132 -40.98 73.89 -11.56
N GLU A 133 -41.04 73.94 -12.90
CA GLU A 133 -42.01 73.18 -13.69
C GLU A 133 -41.32 72.15 -14.57
N ASN A 134 -41.85 70.92 -14.58
CA ASN A 134 -41.40 69.88 -15.49
C ASN A 134 -41.73 70.25 -16.95
N GLY A 135 -40.83 69.86 -17.85
CA GLY A 135 -41.06 69.81 -19.29
C GLY A 135 -41.52 68.43 -19.75
N TRP A 136 -41.52 68.19 -21.06
CA TRP A 136 -41.78 66.90 -21.69
C TRP A 136 -41.20 66.85 -23.11
N TYR A 137 -40.84 65.66 -23.58
CA TYR A 137 -40.44 65.43 -24.97
C TYR A 137 -41.64 65.49 -25.92
N PRO A 138 -41.42 65.77 -27.23
CA PRO A 138 -42.47 65.57 -28.24
C PRO A 138 -42.98 64.14 -28.17
N TYR A 139 -44.30 63.96 -28.23
CA TYR A 139 -44.93 62.65 -28.07
C TYR A 139 -46.13 62.51 -29.01
N GLU A 140 -46.57 61.27 -29.20
CA GLU A 140 -47.77 60.94 -29.97
C GLU A 140 -48.78 60.20 -29.11
N GLU A 141 -50.07 60.36 -29.39
CA GLU A 141 -51.15 59.69 -28.66
C GLU A 141 -52.18 59.12 -29.64
N CYS A 142 -52.54 57.85 -29.45
CA CYS A 142 -53.59 57.23 -30.24
C CYS A 142 -54.96 57.77 -29.79
N ILE A 143 -55.69 58.39 -30.71
CA ILE A 143 -57.00 59.00 -30.43
C ILE A 143 -58.06 57.98 -29.97
N ARG A 144 -57.85 56.69 -30.26
CA ARG A 144 -58.83 55.64 -29.97
C ARG A 144 -58.64 54.98 -28.60
N CYS A 145 -57.39 54.71 -28.22
CA CYS A 145 -57.08 53.97 -27.00
C CYS A 145 -56.31 54.76 -25.94
N GLY A 146 -55.88 55.98 -26.25
CA GLY A 146 -55.09 56.82 -25.34
C GLY A 146 -53.66 56.33 -25.13
N TYR A 147 -53.19 55.33 -25.90
CA TYR A 147 -51.78 54.94 -25.88
C TYR A 147 -50.92 56.14 -26.26
N SER A 148 -50.02 56.54 -25.37
CA SER A 148 -49.19 57.73 -25.51
C SER A 148 -47.71 57.41 -25.28
N THR A 149 -46.84 58.04 -26.07
CA THR A 149 -45.38 58.02 -25.85
C THR A 149 -44.90 59.14 -24.94
N TYR A 150 -45.80 59.77 -24.18
CA TYR A 150 -45.50 60.90 -23.29
C TYR A 150 -44.38 60.56 -22.29
N GLU A 151 -43.35 61.41 -22.29
CA GLU A 151 -42.23 61.30 -21.37
C GLU A 151 -41.95 62.68 -20.74
N PRO A 152 -42.07 62.82 -19.40
CA PRO A 152 -41.81 64.06 -18.70
C PRO A 152 -40.30 64.32 -18.55
N ILE A 153 -39.90 65.58 -18.62
CA ILE A 153 -38.55 66.06 -18.30
C ILE A 153 -38.62 66.74 -16.93
N PRO A 154 -38.03 66.17 -15.87
CA PRO A 154 -38.06 66.76 -14.54
C PRO A 154 -37.47 68.18 -14.51
N ALA A 155 -38.04 69.05 -13.68
CA ALA A 155 -37.46 70.34 -13.35
C ALA A 155 -36.07 70.11 -12.71
N PRO A 156 -35.00 70.73 -13.24
CA PRO A 156 -33.64 70.55 -12.71
C PRO A 156 -33.45 71.15 -11.31
N GLY A 157 -34.44 71.89 -10.79
CA GLY A 157 -34.33 72.62 -9.53
C GLY A 157 -33.58 73.93 -9.69
N HIS A 158 -33.30 74.57 -8.55
CA HIS A 158 -32.46 75.75 -8.50
C HIS A 158 -30.99 75.38 -8.43
N ASP A 159 -30.20 75.89 -9.37
CA ASP A 159 -28.73 75.82 -9.31
C ASP A 159 -28.20 77.07 -8.59
N PHE A 160 -28.03 76.95 -7.27
CA PHE A 160 -27.71 78.07 -6.39
C PHE A 160 -26.20 78.33 -6.27
N VAL A 161 -25.80 79.56 -6.54
CA VAL A 161 -24.44 80.06 -6.29
C VAL A 161 -24.45 80.98 -5.07
N PHE A 162 -23.52 80.76 -4.14
CA PHE A 162 -23.37 81.58 -2.93
C PHE A 162 -22.55 82.84 -3.19
N TYR A 163 -23.10 84.00 -2.85
CA TYR A 163 -22.40 85.28 -2.89
C TYR A 163 -22.17 85.81 -1.46
N PRO A 164 -20.93 85.78 -0.94
CA PRO A 164 -20.63 86.28 0.39
C PRO A 164 -20.56 87.81 0.41
N TYR A 165 -21.14 88.45 1.44
CA TYR A 165 -21.06 89.91 1.58
C TYR A 165 -19.65 90.41 2.03
N SER A 166 -18.80 89.57 2.65
CA SER A 166 -17.38 89.87 2.97
C SER A 166 -16.54 88.63 3.37
N THR A 167 -15.20 88.69 3.28
CA THR A 167 -14.27 87.58 3.65
C THR A 167 -13.28 87.96 4.80
N PRO A 168 -13.19 87.18 5.89
CA PRO A 168 -12.18 87.38 6.96
C PRO A 168 -10.79 86.81 6.65
N LYS A 169 -9.73 87.34 7.31
CA LYS A 169 -8.31 86.95 7.10
C LYS A 169 -7.69 85.99 8.13
N CYS A 170 -8.29 85.80 9.30
CA CYS A 170 -7.94 84.74 10.27
C CYS A 170 -9.19 84.48 11.12
N PHE A 171 -9.61 83.22 11.21
CA PHE A 171 -10.96 82.86 11.62
C PHE A 171 -11.00 82.40 13.08
N THR A 172 -11.76 83.10 13.92
CA THR A 172 -12.20 82.57 15.21
C THR A 172 -13.67 82.97 15.39
N GLY A 173 -14.57 82.01 15.19
CA GLY A 173 -16.01 82.08 15.51
C GLY A 173 -16.74 83.36 15.07
N GLY A 174 -17.13 83.45 13.80
CA GLY A 174 -18.07 84.47 13.30
C GLY A 174 -18.99 83.90 12.23
N VAL A 175 -20.25 84.35 12.20
CA VAL A 175 -21.25 84.00 11.18
C VAL A 175 -20.96 84.81 9.91
N GLN A 176 -20.87 84.14 8.75
CA GLN A 176 -20.78 84.82 7.46
C GLN A 176 -22.20 84.97 6.88
N THR A 177 -22.58 86.19 6.53
CA THR A 177 -23.85 86.48 5.85
C THR A 177 -23.64 86.52 4.34
N GLY A 178 -24.59 85.98 3.59
CA GLY A 178 -24.59 85.97 2.13
C GLY A 178 -25.96 85.65 1.56
N GLU A 179 -26.04 85.54 0.24
CA GLU A 179 -27.25 85.11 -0.47
C GLU A 179 -26.92 83.98 -1.44
N TYR A 180 -27.85 83.03 -1.58
CA TYR A 180 -27.83 82.05 -2.66
C TYR A 180 -28.68 82.58 -3.80
N VAL A 181 -28.10 82.72 -4.99
CA VAL A 181 -28.79 83.16 -6.20
C VAL A 181 -28.79 82.01 -7.20
N CYS A 182 -29.96 81.66 -7.73
CA CYS A 182 -30.06 80.64 -8.77
C CYS A 182 -29.64 81.20 -10.12
N ASP A 183 -28.61 80.64 -10.76
CA ASP A 183 -28.08 81.16 -12.03
C ASP A 183 -29.05 81.02 -13.22
N ILE A 184 -29.97 80.06 -13.13
CA ILE A 184 -30.92 79.75 -14.20
C ILE A 184 -32.13 80.69 -14.18
N CYS A 185 -32.65 81.04 -13.00
CA CYS A 185 -33.90 81.83 -12.88
C CYS A 185 -33.78 83.11 -12.04
N GLY A 186 -32.62 83.37 -11.42
CA GLY A 186 -32.37 84.55 -10.59
C GLY A 186 -33.07 84.56 -9.24
N TYR A 187 -33.70 83.45 -8.82
CA TYR A 187 -34.31 83.35 -7.50
C TYR A 187 -33.24 83.47 -6.39
N THR A 188 -33.50 84.33 -5.40
CA THR A 188 -32.55 84.63 -4.32
C THR A 188 -33.10 84.20 -2.96
N GLU A 189 -32.28 83.51 -2.17
CA GLU A 189 -32.59 83.15 -0.78
C GLU A 189 -31.47 83.64 0.16
N GLY A 190 -31.83 84.47 1.14
CA GLY A 190 -30.90 84.98 2.15
C GLY A 190 -30.68 83.95 3.25
N VAL A 191 -29.42 83.67 3.59
CA VAL A 191 -29.07 82.67 4.61
C VAL A 191 -28.04 83.20 5.60
N ASP A 192 -28.22 82.81 6.87
CA ASP A 192 -27.18 82.86 7.90
C ASP A 192 -26.59 81.45 8.02
N ALA A 193 -25.45 81.20 7.38
CA ALA A 193 -24.82 79.88 7.40
C ALA A 193 -23.82 79.76 8.57
N PRO A 194 -24.02 78.83 9.52
CA PRO A 194 -22.97 78.48 10.47
C PRO A 194 -21.88 77.68 9.74
N MET A 195 -20.68 78.23 9.64
CA MET A 195 -19.53 77.54 9.07
C MET A 195 -18.72 76.86 10.19
N VAL A 196 -18.46 75.55 10.06
CA VAL A 196 -17.39 74.87 10.82
C VAL A 196 -16.10 75.13 10.06
N ILE A 197 -15.27 76.00 10.61
CA ILE A 197 -14.02 76.43 9.98
C ILE A 197 -12.91 75.53 10.48
N ARG A 198 -12.21 74.86 9.55
CA ARG A 198 -11.00 74.09 9.83
C ARG A 198 -9.77 74.88 9.39
N HIS A 199 -8.72 74.81 10.19
CA HIS A 199 -7.40 75.31 9.80
C HIS A 199 -6.87 74.43 8.66
N VAL A 200 -6.54 75.03 7.51
CA VAL A 200 -6.19 74.30 6.27
C VAL A 200 -4.67 74.09 6.11
N ASP A 201 -3.86 74.94 6.73
CA ASP A 201 -2.40 74.82 6.72
C ASP A 201 -1.92 74.28 8.07
N LEU A 202 -1.94 72.95 8.19
CA LEU A 202 -1.58 72.22 9.40
C LEU A 202 -0.14 71.69 9.32
N ARG A 203 0.63 71.80 10.41
CA ARG A 203 1.97 71.21 10.55
C ARG A 203 1.97 70.16 11.66
N PRO A 204 2.73 69.05 11.53
CA PRO A 204 2.85 68.07 12.60
C PRO A 204 3.63 68.69 13.76
N VAL A 205 3.13 68.51 14.98
CA VAL A 205 3.80 68.99 16.20
C VAL A 205 4.15 67.88 17.16
N TYR A 206 3.41 66.78 17.13
CA TYR A 206 3.63 65.66 18.02
C TYR A 206 3.21 64.36 17.34
N THR A 207 4.07 63.35 17.40
CA THR A 207 3.79 62.02 16.85
C THR A 207 4.08 60.97 17.91
N VAL A 208 3.11 60.09 18.14
CA VAL A 208 3.23 58.87 18.91
C VAL A 208 3.20 57.70 17.92
N GLU A 209 4.27 56.92 17.89
CA GLU A 209 4.36 55.73 17.05
C GLU A 209 3.40 54.63 17.54
N PRO A 210 2.77 53.86 16.64
CA PRO A 210 1.93 52.72 17.01
C PRO A 210 2.74 51.59 17.64
N THR A 211 2.11 50.82 18.52
CA THR A 211 2.69 49.59 19.08
C THR A 211 2.13 48.37 18.36
N CYS A 212 2.37 47.15 18.88
CA CYS A 212 1.75 45.94 18.33
C CYS A 212 0.26 45.81 18.68
N VAL A 213 -0.24 46.54 19.67
CA VAL A 213 -1.64 46.47 20.14
C VAL A 213 -2.35 47.83 20.22
N ASP A 214 -1.60 48.90 20.41
CA ASP A 214 -2.14 50.26 20.52
C ASP A 214 -1.87 51.05 19.24
N ASP A 215 -2.90 51.75 18.77
CA ASP A 215 -2.77 52.72 17.69
C ASP A 215 -1.86 53.88 18.13
N GLY A 216 -1.03 54.37 17.21
CA GLY A 216 -0.31 55.62 17.33
C GLY A 216 -1.15 56.79 16.82
N TYR A 217 -0.60 58.00 16.87
CA TYR A 217 -1.23 59.15 16.26
C TYR A 217 -0.25 60.28 15.98
N THR A 218 -0.59 61.16 15.03
CA THR A 218 0.08 62.45 14.85
C THR A 218 -0.91 63.58 15.12
N GLU A 219 -0.52 64.53 15.98
CA GLU A 219 -1.24 65.78 16.19
C GLU A 219 -0.66 66.86 15.28
N TYR A 220 -1.56 67.59 14.63
CA TYR A 220 -1.23 68.72 13.78
C TYR A 220 -1.83 70.01 14.33
N GLU A 221 -1.10 71.11 14.22
CA GLU A 221 -1.59 72.45 14.57
C GLU A 221 -1.56 73.39 13.36
N CYS A 222 -2.37 74.44 13.37
CA CYS A 222 -2.31 75.47 12.34
C CYS A 222 -0.98 76.24 12.34
N TYR A 223 -0.32 76.31 11.18
CA TYR A 223 0.96 77.01 11.00
C TYR A 223 0.88 78.52 11.30
N GLU A 224 -0.28 79.13 11.06
CA GLU A 224 -0.46 80.59 11.17
C GLU A 224 -0.89 81.06 12.58
N CYS A 225 -1.81 80.34 13.23
CA CYS A 225 -2.34 80.75 14.53
C CYS A 225 -1.92 79.86 15.71
N PHE A 226 -1.24 78.73 15.44
CA PHE A 226 -0.78 77.75 16.43
C PHE A 226 -1.89 77.27 17.39
N ARG A 227 -3.14 77.26 16.91
CA ARG A 227 -4.33 76.84 17.66
C ARG A 227 -5.21 75.97 16.77
N GLY A 228 -5.98 75.08 17.41
CA GLY A 228 -6.80 74.07 16.73
C GLY A 228 -5.95 72.88 16.30
N TYR A 229 -6.27 71.72 16.85
CA TYR A 229 -5.54 70.48 16.59
C TYR A 229 -6.40 69.52 15.78
N GLU A 230 -5.77 68.82 14.85
CA GLU A 230 -6.34 67.63 14.23
C GLU A 230 -5.44 66.44 14.56
N THR A 231 -6.04 65.30 14.90
CA THR A 231 -5.33 64.08 15.26
C THR A 231 -5.58 63.04 14.19
N GLU A 232 -4.52 62.54 13.57
CA GLU A 232 -4.56 61.41 12.63
C GLU A 232 -4.08 60.16 13.35
N THR A 233 -4.91 59.12 13.39
CA THR A 233 -4.58 57.83 14.02
C THR A 233 -3.74 56.97 13.08
N ILE A 234 -2.67 56.38 13.59
CA ILE A 234 -1.81 55.42 12.90
C ILE A 234 -2.16 54.04 13.45
N PRO A 235 -2.71 53.10 12.66
CA PRO A 235 -3.12 51.80 13.18
C PRO A 235 -1.98 51.02 13.85
N ALA A 236 -2.31 50.27 14.89
CA ALA A 236 -1.40 49.33 15.54
C ALA A 236 -0.74 48.43 14.50
N THR A 237 0.56 48.21 14.63
CA THR A 237 1.35 47.49 13.63
C THR A 237 0.93 46.03 13.49
N GLY A 238 0.39 45.43 14.55
CA GLY A 238 0.10 43.99 14.63
C GLY A 238 1.35 43.09 14.55
N ILE A 239 2.54 43.68 14.52
CA ILE A 239 3.80 42.96 14.41
C ILE A 239 4.32 42.69 15.82
N HIS A 240 4.29 41.42 16.23
CA HIS A 240 4.84 41.01 17.52
C HIS A 240 6.32 40.67 17.39
N THR A 241 7.18 41.40 18.11
CA THR A 241 8.60 41.05 18.26
C THR A 241 8.78 40.05 19.39
N PRO A 242 9.25 38.81 19.13
CA PRO A 242 9.49 37.83 20.18
C PRO A 242 10.61 38.28 21.11
N GLY A 243 10.35 38.23 22.42
CA GLY A 243 11.38 38.40 23.44
C GLY A 243 12.18 37.12 23.68
N ASP A 244 13.07 37.19 24.68
CA ASP A 244 13.83 36.04 25.14
C ASP A 244 12.91 35.00 25.81
N TRP A 245 13.39 33.75 25.86
CA TRP A 245 12.73 32.70 26.61
C TRP A 245 12.68 33.03 28.10
N ALA A 246 11.49 32.99 28.68
CA ALA A 246 11.26 33.11 30.11
C ALA A 246 10.65 31.81 30.64
N THR A 247 11.27 31.23 31.69
CA THR A 247 10.71 30.08 32.39
C THR A 247 9.46 30.51 33.17
N VAL A 248 8.33 29.89 32.85
CA VAL A 248 7.04 30.09 33.51
C VAL A 248 6.93 29.14 34.71
N SER A 249 7.38 27.90 34.54
CA SER A 249 7.50 26.92 35.63
C SER A 249 8.75 26.09 35.45
N GLU A 250 9.52 25.94 36.53
CA GLU A 250 10.67 25.05 36.54
C GLU A 250 10.22 23.59 36.45
N PRO A 251 10.94 22.72 35.72
CA PRO A 251 10.69 21.30 35.78
C PRO A 251 10.98 20.76 37.18
N THR A 252 10.24 19.74 37.60
CA THR A 252 10.53 18.94 38.79
C THR A 252 10.78 17.49 38.38
N VAL A 253 11.07 16.62 39.34
CA VAL A 253 11.22 15.18 39.11
C VAL A 253 9.89 14.48 38.82
N THR A 254 8.74 15.15 39.07
CA THR A 254 7.39 14.60 38.84
C THR A 254 6.53 15.44 37.88
N THR A 255 6.99 16.64 37.50
CA THR A 255 6.22 17.56 36.64
C THR A 255 7.12 18.22 35.61
N GLU A 256 6.71 18.21 34.35
CA GLU A 256 7.38 18.98 33.29
C GLU A 256 7.39 20.49 33.60
N GLY A 257 8.45 21.17 33.18
CA GLY A 257 8.54 22.62 33.24
C GLY A 257 7.98 23.27 31.98
N LEU A 258 7.83 24.59 31.99
CA LEU A 258 7.35 25.36 30.85
C LEU A 258 8.16 26.64 30.72
N ARG A 259 8.62 26.94 29.51
CA ARG A 259 9.11 28.28 29.14
C ARG A 259 8.34 28.84 27.96
N THR A 260 8.27 30.16 27.88
CA THR A 260 7.55 30.87 26.81
C THR A 260 8.39 32.02 26.27
N LYS A 261 8.18 32.37 24.99
CA LYS A 261 8.55 33.68 24.45
C LYS A 261 7.31 34.55 24.40
N SER A 262 7.39 35.71 25.03
CA SER A 262 6.33 36.71 24.98
C SER A 262 6.78 37.90 24.14
N CYS A 263 5.84 38.59 23.50
CA CYS A 263 6.12 39.81 22.78
C CYS A 263 6.73 40.86 23.74
N THR A 264 7.85 41.46 23.38
CA THR A 264 8.56 42.44 24.23
C THR A 264 7.75 43.71 24.52
N VAL A 265 6.70 43.96 23.76
CA VAL A 265 5.89 45.18 23.84
C VAL A 265 4.56 44.94 24.58
N CYS A 266 3.80 43.90 24.22
CA CYS A 266 2.46 43.64 24.79
C CYS A 266 2.37 42.37 25.66
N ASN A 267 3.46 41.63 25.84
CA ASN A 267 3.54 40.39 26.62
C ASN A 267 2.63 39.23 26.14
N THR A 268 2.06 39.32 24.94
CA THR A 268 1.34 38.19 24.32
C THR A 268 2.31 37.02 24.12
N VAL A 269 1.96 35.83 24.58
CA VAL A 269 2.76 34.61 24.36
C VAL A 269 2.75 34.25 22.87
N LEU A 270 3.92 34.19 22.26
CA LEU A 270 4.09 33.89 20.83
C LEU A 270 4.52 32.44 20.61
N GLU A 271 5.37 31.92 21.49
CA GLU A 271 5.89 30.55 21.45
C GLU A 271 5.93 29.97 22.88
N SER A 272 5.69 28.67 23.00
CA SER A 272 5.78 27.92 24.25
C SER A 272 6.51 26.59 24.02
N GLU A 273 7.37 26.22 24.96
CA GLU A 273 8.13 24.97 24.92
C GLU A 273 8.09 24.30 26.29
N VAL A 274 7.80 23.00 26.29
CA VAL A 274 7.82 22.16 27.48
C VAL A 274 9.26 21.81 27.81
N ILE A 275 9.66 22.02 29.07
CA ILE A 275 10.98 21.61 29.58
C ILE A 275 10.80 20.20 30.17
N PRO A 276 11.54 19.19 29.69
CA PRO A 276 11.46 17.85 30.26
C PRO A 276 11.68 17.84 31.78
N MET A 277 11.07 16.87 32.46
CA MET A 277 11.29 16.64 33.90
C MET A 277 12.78 16.51 34.23
N ILE A 278 13.17 16.90 35.44
CA ILE A 278 14.54 16.70 35.93
C ILE A 278 14.79 15.20 36.01
N ALA A 279 15.73 14.71 35.22
CA ALA A 279 16.22 13.34 35.32
C ALA A 279 16.90 13.18 36.69
N VAL A 280 16.37 12.28 37.51
CA VAL A 280 17.02 11.84 38.75
C VAL A 280 17.92 10.67 38.35
N ASP A 281 19.22 10.77 38.60
CA ASP A 281 20.14 9.63 38.54
C ASP A 281 19.74 8.67 39.66
N ASN A 282 18.72 7.85 39.39
CA ASN A 282 18.25 6.79 40.25
C ASN A 282 19.16 5.59 39.95
N GLY A 283 20.28 5.48 40.67
CA GLY A 283 21.37 4.51 40.46
C GLY A 283 21.01 3.16 39.82
N SER A 284 21.91 2.57 39.05
CA SER A 284 21.60 1.35 38.27
C SER A 284 21.66 0.06 39.09
N VAL A 285 20.89 -0.94 38.63
CA VAL A 285 20.99 -2.32 39.12
C VAL A 285 21.56 -3.19 38.01
N THR A 286 22.59 -3.96 38.33
CA THR A 286 23.18 -4.95 37.42
C THR A 286 23.02 -6.35 38.00
N VAL A 287 22.62 -7.29 37.15
CA VAL A 287 22.64 -8.72 37.47
C VAL A 287 23.84 -9.32 36.75
N THR A 288 24.60 -10.16 37.45
CA THR A 288 25.78 -10.85 36.89
C THR A 288 25.82 -12.29 37.40
N SER A 289 25.87 -13.27 36.50
CA SER A 289 26.16 -14.66 36.83
C SER A 289 27.66 -14.91 36.96
N GLU A 290 28.03 -15.98 37.68
CA GLU A 290 29.42 -16.45 37.71
C GLU A 290 29.88 -17.02 36.35
N TYR A 291 28.94 -17.56 35.56
CA TYR A 291 29.20 -18.22 34.28
C TYR A 291 28.22 -17.73 33.21
N ASP A 292 28.73 -17.50 31.99
CA ASP A 292 27.91 -17.21 30.79
C ASP A 292 27.20 -18.47 30.26
N THR A 293 27.74 -19.65 30.58
CA THR A 293 27.26 -20.95 30.13
C THR A 293 27.28 -21.96 31.28
N VAL A 294 26.17 -22.68 31.48
CA VAL A 294 26.04 -23.72 32.51
C VAL A 294 25.49 -25.01 31.92
N MET A 295 25.83 -26.13 32.53
CA MET A 295 25.32 -27.45 32.12
C MET A 295 23.95 -27.70 32.76
N VAL A 296 23.11 -28.47 32.07
CA VAL A 296 21.88 -29.04 32.66
C VAL A 296 22.19 -29.68 34.02
N GLY A 297 21.42 -29.32 35.06
CA GLY A 297 21.56 -29.81 36.43
C GLY A 297 22.60 -29.07 37.28
N GLN A 298 23.47 -28.23 36.70
CA GLN A 298 24.49 -27.47 37.42
C GLN A 298 23.87 -26.39 38.32
N THR A 299 24.47 -26.17 39.49
CA THR A 299 24.18 -25.03 40.36
C THR A 299 25.22 -23.93 40.16
N PHE A 300 24.79 -22.67 40.17
CA PHE A 300 25.65 -21.52 39.96
C PHE A 300 25.17 -20.29 40.73
N ASP A 301 26.10 -19.37 40.98
CA ASP A 301 25.83 -18.13 41.71
C ASP A 301 25.46 -16.99 40.76
N VAL A 302 24.46 -16.20 41.16
CA VAL A 302 24.06 -14.95 40.51
C VAL A 302 24.08 -13.82 41.52
N TYR A 303 24.73 -12.72 41.17
CA TYR A 303 24.87 -11.54 42.00
C TYR A 303 23.99 -10.41 41.48
N VAL A 304 23.27 -9.75 42.38
CA VAL A 304 22.59 -8.49 42.12
C VAL A 304 23.41 -7.38 42.76
N SER A 305 23.78 -6.39 41.95
CA SER A 305 24.63 -5.27 42.36
C SER A 305 23.92 -3.94 42.10
N VAL A 306 24.13 -2.99 42.99
CA VAL A 306 23.59 -1.63 42.87
C VAL A 306 24.75 -0.65 42.73
N SER A 307 24.63 0.34 41.86
CA SER A 307 25.59 1.43 41.72
C SER A 307 24.89 2.78 41.69
N ASP A 308 25.60 3.85 42.04
CA ASP A 308 25.13 5.24 41.96
C ASP A 308 23.83 5.51 42.73
N CYS A 309 23.58 4.73 43.80
CA CYS A 309 22.37 4.82 44.61
C CYS A 309 22.65 5.52 45.95
N GLU A 310 21.85 6.52 46.30
CA GLU A 310 21.87 7.12 47.64
C GLU A 310 21.40 6.12 48.72
N PRO A 311 21.80 6.27 49.99
CA PRO A 311 21.41 5.34 51.06
C PRO A 311 19.88 5.13 51.16
N VAL A 312 19.44 3.87 51.15
CA VAL A 312 18.00 3.51 51.11
C VAL A 312 17.50 2.92 52.43
N LYS A 313 16.28 3.28 52.86
CA LYS A 313 15.66 2.77 54.09
C LYS A 313 15.08 1.36 53.95
N SER A 314 14.70 0.91 52.77
CA SER A 314 14.28 -0.47 52.53
C SER A 314 14.42 -0.81 51.05
N ILE A 315 14.69 -2.07 50.73
CA ILE A 315 14.86 -2.55 49.36
C ILE A 315 14.31 -3.96 49.19
N ALA A 316 13.52 -4.18 48.15
CA ALA A 316 12.99 -5.49 47.77
C ALA A 316 13.48 -5.86 46.36
N PHE A 317 13.95 -7.09 46.21
CA PHE A 317 14.34 -7.66 44.92
C PHE A 317 13.35 -8.75 44.51
N VAL A 318 12.91 -8.68 43.26
CA VAL A 318 12.12 -9.73 42.63
C VAL A 318 12.98 -10.31 41.53
N PRO A 319 13.62 -11.47 41.74
CA PRO A 319 14.36 -12.12 40.68
C PRO A 319 13.38 -12.58 39.59
N ILE A 320 13.75 -12.36 38.34
CA ILE A 320 12.97 -12.76 37.17
C ILE A 320 13.89 -13.61 36.30
N TYR A 321 13.54 -14.88 36.22
CA TYR A 321 14.17 -15.87 35.37
C TYR A 321 13.08 -16.81 34.87
N ASP A 322 13.37 -17.56 33.81
CA ASP A 322 12.44 -18.57 33.33
C ASP A 322 12.39 -19.75 34.32
N VAL A 323 11.23 -19.93 34.96
CA VAL A 323 11.02 -20.98 35.96
C VAL A 323 11.00 -22.38 35.35
N ASP A 324 10.81 -22.52 34.04
CA ASP A 324 10.90 -23.79 33.33
C ASP A 324 12.37 -24.16 33.05
N VAL A 325 13.27 -23.17 33.00
CA VAL A 325 14.72 -23.34 32.76
C VAL A 325 15.53 -23.38 34.05
N PHE A 326 15.20 -22.55 35.04
CA PHE A 326 15.94 -22.44 36.31
C PHE A 326 15.06 -22.69 37.53
N GLU A 327 15.66 -23.21 38.60
CA GLU A 327 15.05 -23.22 39.94
C GLU A 327 15.93 -22.51 40.96
N LEU A 328 15.30 -21.71 41.83
CA LEU A 328 15.99 -21.05 42.94
C LEU A 328 16.24 -22.05 44.07
N VAL A 329 17.52 -22.30 44.35
CA VAL A 329 17.98 -23.17 45.42
C VAL A 329 18.03 -22.40 46.74
N SER A 330 18.63 -21.21 46.72
CA SER A 330 18.72 -20.34 47.90
C SER A 330 18.98 -18.88 47.51
N ALA A 331 18.74 -17.98 48.46
CA ALA A 331 19.05 -16.56 48.34
C ALA A 331 19.71 -16.06 49.63
N GLU A 332 20.82 -15.34 49.51
CA GLU A 332 21.60 -14.81 50.61
C GLU A 332 21.83 -13.30 50.43
N TRP A 333 21.50 -12.53 51.44
CA TRP A 333 21.81 -11.10 51.47
C TRP A 333 23.26 -10.91 51.89
N LEU A 334 24.02 -10.15 51.08
CA LEU A 334 25.42 -9.84 51.34
C LEU A 334 25.60 -8.61 52.26
N THR A 335 24.48 -7.98 52.63
CA THR A 335 24.41 -6.82 53.52
C THR A 335 23.73 -7.20 54.85
N SER A 336 23.92 -6.39 55.90
CA SER A 336 23.30 -6.61 57.20
C SER A 336 21.79 -6.27 57.18
N ALA A 337 20.96 -7.16 56.62
CA ALA A 337 19.52 -7.00 56.48
C ALA A 337 18.74 -8.07 57.27
N THR A 338 17.49 -7.78 57.67
CA THR A 338 16.58 -8.79 58.25
C THR A 338 15.72 -9.37 57.13
N ILE A 339 15.77 -10.70 56.98
CA ILE A 339 15.20 -11.42 55.84
C ILE A 339 13.75 -11.90 56.13
N GLN A 340 12.84 -11.73 55.16
CA GLN A 340 11.55 -12.43 55.13
C GLN A 340 11.33 -12.99 53.71
N ILE A 341 11.46 -14.31 53.55
CA ILE A 341 11.11 -15.02 52.32
C ILE A 341 9.62 -15.32 52.42
N THR A 342 8.81 -14.77 51.51
CA THR A 342 7.35 -14.93 51.56
C THR A 342 6.86 -16.01 50.61
N GLU A 343 7.45 -16.16 49.41
CA GLU A 343 7.09 -17.16 48.39
C GLU A 343 8.31 -17.48 47.48
N PRO A 344 8.35 -18.61 46.74
CA PRO A 344 9.50 -18.98 45.90
C PRO A 344 9.81 -18.04 44.72
N GLU A 345 9.11 -16.92 44.59
CA GLU A 345 9.24 -15.97 43.47
C GLU A 345 9.56 -14.53 43.92
N ILE A 346 9.67 -14.25 45.24
CA ILE A 346 9.96 -12.90 45.76
C ILE A 346 10.97 -12.95 46.92
N VAL A 347 12.12 -12.27 46.75
CA VAL A 347 13.15 -12.14 47.79
C VAL A 347 13.16 -10.71 48.36
N SER A 348 12.34 -10.46 49.37
CA SER A 348 12.31 -9.16 50.06
C SER A 348 13.17 -9.13 51.31
N ALA A 349 13.87 -8.01 51.56
CA ALA A 349 14.45 -7.73 52.87
C ALA A 349 14.11 -6.33 53.37
N TRP A 350 14.00 -6.21 54.69
CA TRP A 350 13.85 -4.92 55.35
C TRP A 350 15.21 -4.52 55.90
N MET A 351 15.70 -3.36 55.49
CA MET A 351 17.00 -2.81 55.90
C MET A 351 16.80 -1.60 56.81
N ASN A 352 17.83 -1.22 57.56
CA ASN A 352 17.95 0.14 58.11
C ASN A 352 18.72 0.98 57.08
N PRO A 353 18.55 2.32 57.03
CA PRO A 353 19.22 3.15 56.04
C PRO A 353 20.73 2.91 56.02
N THR A 354 21.19 2.27 54.94
CA THR A 354 22.57 1.82 54.75
C THR A 354 22.97 2.11 53.31
N ASP A 355 24.26 2.38 53.09
CA ASP A 355 24.84 2.39 51.76
C ASP A 355 24.77 0.97 51.16
N ILE A 356 24.18 0.86 49.97
CA ILE A 356 23.91 -0.42 49.29
C ILE A 356 24.67 -0.55 47.98
N ASN A 357 25.65 0.31 47.70
CA ASN A 357 26.44 0.19 46.49
C ASN A 357 27.36 -1.05 46.53
N GLY A 358 27.39 -1.83 45.44
CA GLY A 358 28.08 -3.12 45.33
C GLY A 358 27.12 -4.32 45.29
N ASN A 359 27.65 -5.53 45.46
CA ASN A 359 26.84 -6.76 45.48
C ASN A 359 26.00 -6.81 46.76
N VAL A 360 24.67 -6.87 46.61
CA VAL A 360 23.72 -6.80 47.74
C VAL A 360 22.99 -8.11 47.98
N LEU A 361 22.79 -8.91 46.93
CA LEU A 361 22.07 -10.18 46.97
C LEU A 361 22.81 -11.21 46.12
N LYS A 362 22.95 -12.41 46.69
CA LYS A 362 23.44 -13.61 46.02
C LYS A 362 22.28 -14.60 45.88
N LEU A 363 21.99 -15.02 44.66
CA LEU A 363 21.05 -16.08 44.35
C LEU A 363 21.83 -17.32 43.94
N VAL A 364 21.42 -18.48 44.42
CA VAL A 364 21.93 -19.78 43.96
C VAL A 364 20.84 -20.41 43.10
N LEU A 365 21.09 -20.49 41.80
CA LEU A 365 20.17 -21.10 40.84
C LEU A 365 20.69 -22.46 40.41
N ARG A 366 19.76 -23.37 40.06
CA ARG A 366 20.06 -24.62 39.37
C ARG A 366 19.44 -24.60 37.98
N ALA A 367 20.23 -24.93 36.96
CA ALA A 367 19.71 -25.22 35.63
C ALA A 367 18.92 -26.53 35.67
N LYS A 368 17.65 -26.50 35.26
CA LYS A 368 16.79 -27.69 35.21
C LYS A 368 17.21 -28.62 34.07
N ASP A 369 16.52 -29.75 33.97
CA ASP A 369 16.80 -30.84 33.04
C ASP A 369 16.39 -30.54 31.58
N VAL A 370 16.52 -29.28 31.14
CA VAL A 370 16.16 -28.78 29.80
C VAL A 370 17.27 -27.85 29.31
N ALA A 371 17.83 -28.10 28.12
CA ALA A 371 18.77 -27.18 27.48
C ALA A 371 18.03 -26.04 26.78
N ASP A 372 17.95 -24.89 27.45
CA ASP A 372 17.45 -23.66 26.87
C ASP A 372 18.19 -22.44 27.43
N SER A 373 18.48 -21.46 26.58
CA SER A 373 19.12 -20.21 27.01
C SER A 373 18.07 -19.30 27.64
N SER A 374 18.36 -18.71 28.80
CA SER A 374 17.41 -17.81 29.44
C SER A 374 18.08 -16.61 30.10
N MET A 375 17.35 -15.49 30.11
CA MET A 375 17.80 -14.24 30.73
C MET A 375 17.46 -14.22 32.21
N ILE A 376 18.39 -13.72 33.01
CA ILE A 376 18.22 -13.54 34.45
C ILE A 376 18.24 -12.04 34.72
N SER A 377 17.18 -11.54 35.33
CA SER A 377 17.02 -10.14 35.65
C SER A 377 16.44 -9.97 37.06
N ALA A 378 16.38 -8.75 37.57
CA ALA A 378 15.84 -8.48 38.89
C ALA A 378 15.10 -7.15 38.91
N LYS A 379 13.82 -7.15 39.30
CA LYS A 379 13.12 -5.89 39.59
C LYS A 379 13.46 -5.44 41.00
N THR A 380 13.84 -4.17 41.12
CA THR A 380 14.25 -3.58 42.39
C THR A 380 13.29 -2.48 42.79
N TYR A 381 12.81 -2.54 44.03
CA TYR A 381 11.98 -1.52 44.64
C TYR A 381 12.68 -1.03 45.89
N TYR A 382 12.99 0.27 45.99
CA TYR A 382 13.48 0.86 47.23
C TYR A 382 12.58 1.99 47.69
N HIS A 383 12.53 2.22 49.00
CA HIS A 383 11.61 3.18 49.61
C HIS A 383 12.38 4.16 50.50
N ASN A 384 12.55 5.39 50.02
CA ASN A 384 13.01 6.51 50.85
C ASN A 384 11.87 7.49 51.18
N THR A 385 10.99 7.77 50.20
CA THR A 385 9.75 8.57 50.32
C THR A 385 8.77 8.40 49.14
N GLU A 386 9.20 7.87 47.99
CA GLU A 386 8.36 7.49 46.84
C GLU A 386 8.84 6.15 46.26
N HIS A 387 7.97 5.42 45.55
CA HIS A 387 8.33 4.19 44.85
C HIS A 387 9.17 4.53 43.62
N ILE A 388 10.47 4.28 43.67
CA ILE A 388 11.36 4.38 42.52
C ILE A 388 11.70 2.96 42.08
N THR A 389 11.40 2.65 40.81
CA THR A 389 11.86 1.44 40.13
C THR A 389 13.19 1.72 39.45
N LEU A 390 14.19 0.88 39.72
CA LEU A 390 15.46 0.89 39.00
C LEU A 390 15.36 -0.08 37.84
N ASP A 391 15.72 0.38 36.65
CA ASP A 391 15.86 -0.50 35.49
C ASP A 391 17.09 -1.40 35.72
N SER A 392 16.87 -2.71 35.64
CA SER A 392 17.95 -3.68 35.75
C SER A 392 18.58 -3.94 34.39
N VAL A 393 19.91 -3.93 34.32
CA VAL A 393 20.63 -4.56 33.21
C VAL A 393 20.58 -6.07 33.45
N PRO A 394 19.85 -6.82 32.60
CA PRO A 394 19.74 -8.27 32.75
C PRO A 394 21.04 -8.96 32.30
N ASP A 395 21.27 -10.15 32.82
CA ASP A 395 22.29 -11.06 32.32
C ASP A 395 21.66 -12.19 31.50
N SER A 396 22.45 -12.85 30.67
CA SER A 396 22.01 -14.01 29.89
C SER A 396 22.87 -15.21 30.21
N VAL A 397 22.25 -16.32 30.59
CA VAL A 397 22.95 -17.59 30.85
C VAL A 397 22.48 -18.62 29.85
N ASN A 398 23.41 -19.21 29.12
CA ASN A 398 23.14 -20.29 28.18
C ASN A 398 23.15 -21.63 28.93
N VAL A 399 22.03 -22.35 28.93
CA VAL A 399 22.00 -23.75 29.40
C VAL A 399 22.22 -24.65 28.21
N ILE A 400 23.32 -25.40 28.24
CA ILE A 400 23.63 -26.37 27.20
C ILE A 400 23.44 -27.79 27.70
N GLU A 401 22.93 -28.63 26.82
CA GLU A 401 22.98 -30.08 26.98
C GLU A 401 24.42 -30.53 26.80
N CYS A 402 24.84 -31.54 27.57
CA CYS A 402 26.14 -32.12 27.35
C CYS A 402 26.14 -32.86 26.01
N ILE A 403 26.90 -32.34 25.03
CA ILE A 403 27.00 -32.95 23.69
C ILE A 403 27.81 -34.26 23.65
N HIS A 404 28.30 -34.75 24.81
CA HIS A 404 29.05 -35.99 24.99
C HIS A 404 30.20 -36.21 23.97
N GLU A 405 30.77 -35.15 23.38
CA GLU A 405 31.88 -35.24 22.42
C GLU A 405 33.25 -35.42 23.08
N HIS A 406 33.33 -35.17 24.39
CA HIS A 406 34.53 -35.36 25.20
C HIS A 406 34.28 -36.44 26.25
N TYR A 407 34.90 -37.61 26.04
CA TYR A 407 34.76 -38.77 26.93
C TYR A 407 36.09 -39.49 27.13
N SER A 408 36.27 -39.97 28.36
CA SER A 408 37.30 -40.93 28.72
C SER A 408 36.79 -42.35 28.45
N ILE A 409 37.62 -43.15 27.79
CA ILE A 409 37.32 -44.55 27.48
C ILE A 409 37.92 -45.44 28.57
N VAL A 410 37.09 -46.28 29.20
CA VAL A 410 37.55 -47.30 30.15
C VAL A 410 37.21 -48.70 29.64
N PRO A 411 38.04 -49.71 29.94
CA PRO A 411 37.74 -51.09 29.56
C PRO A 411 36.40 -51.54 30.15
N GLY A 412 35.50 -52.04 29.28
CA GLY A 412 34.22 -52.63 29.68
C GLY A 412 34.33 -54.15 29.77
N ASP A 413 33.46 -54.86 29.05
CA ASP A 413 33.40 -56.32 29.00
C ASP A 413 33.91 -56.89 27.65
N GLU A 414 33.58 -58.15 27.36
CA GLU A 414 33.95 -58.82 26.11
C GLU A 414 33.33 -58.19 24.85
N SER A 415 32.23 -57.44 24.99
CA SER A 415 31.47 -56.89 23.87
C SER A 415 31.67 -55.39 23.69
N PHE A 416 31.85 -54.64 24.78
CA PHE A 416 31.88 -53.17 24.75
C PHE A 416 32.96 -52.57 25.64
N HIS A 417 33.38 -51.36 25.32
CA HIS A 417 34.04 -50.44 26.24
C HIS A 417 33.07 -49.34 26.69
N VAL A 418 33.33 -48.76 27.86
CA VAL A 418 32.47 -47.72 28.43
C VAL A 418 33.09 -46.36 28.16
N ASN A 419 32.33 -45.49 27.51
CA ASN A 419 32.66 -44.09 27.31
C ASN A 419 32.03 -43.30 28.45
N ILE A 420 32.84 -42.57 29.21
CA ILE A 420 32.38 -41.73 30.32
C ILE A 420 32.63 -40.29 29.93
N CYS A 421 31.58 -39.48 29.82
CA CYS A 421 31.74 -38.07 29.52
C CYS A 421 32.49 -37.35 30.64
N ASP A 422 33.56 -36.64 30.29
CA ASP A 422 34.42 -35.95 31.26
C ASP A 422 33.72 -34.78 31.96
N LEU A 423 32.63 -34.27 31.36
CA LEU A 423 31.91 -33.09 31.84
C LEU A 423 30.73 -33.43 32.75
N CYS A 424 29.92 -34.44 32.41
CA CYS A 424 28.69 -34.77 33.14
C CYS A 424 28.71 -36.16 33.80
N GLY A 425 29.72 -36.99 33.54
CA GLY A 425 29.81 -38.35 34.08
C GLY A 425 28.81 -39.35 33.48
N TYR A 426 28.00 -38.94 32.49
CA TYR A 426 27.13 -39.85 31.75
C TYR A 426 27.97 -40.91 31.03
N SER A 427 27.56 -42.17 31.13
CA SER A 427 28.27 -43.30 30.54
C SER A 427 27.41 -44.02 29.50
N PHE A 428 28.02 -44.40 28.37
CA PHE A 428 27.40 -45.24 27.35
C PHE A 428 28.38 -46.29 26.82
N GLU A 429 27.84 -47.37 26.27
CA GLU A 429 28.60 -48.53 25.76
C GLU A 429 28.85 -48.38 24.26
N SER A 430 30.08 -48.66 23.82
CA SER A 430 30.47 -48.73 22.40
C SER A 430 31.23 -50.02 22.12
N VAL A 431 31.04 -50.57 20.91
CA VAL A 431 31.68 -51.82 20.50
C VAL A 431 33.19 -51.61 20.34
N HIS A 432 33.98 -52.63 20.66
CA HIS A 432 35.42 -52.63 20.42
C HIS A 432 35.76 -52.43 18.93
N THR A 433 36.69 -51.54 18.63
CA THR A 433 37.20 -51.28 17.28
C THR A 433 38.57 -51.92 17.09
N TYR A 434 38.81 -52.50 15.92
CA TYR A 434 40.05 -53.19 15.54
C TYR A 434 40.42 -52.73 14.12
N ASP A 435 41.70 -52.49 13.82
CA ASP A 435 42.11 -52.04 12.48
C ASP A 435 41.91 -53.15 11.44
N PHE A 436 42.18 -54.40 11.83
CA PHE A 436 41.98 -55.60 11.03
C PHE A 436 41.34 -56.73 11.84
N ASP A 437 40.72 -57.68 11.14
CA ASP A 437 40.13 -58.88 11.77
C ASP A 437 41.16 -59.71 12.55
N CYS A 438 42.43 -59.58 12.21
CA CYS A 438 43.55 -60.25 12.87
C CYS A 438 44.14 -59.50 14.06
N ASP A 439 43.61 -58.32 14.41
CA ASP A 439 44.09 -57.61 15.60
C ASP A 439 43.50 -58.20 16.88
N ALA A 440 44.41 -58.57 17.77
CA ALA A 440 44.07 -59.09 19.07
C ALA A 440 43.73 -57.98 20.08
N LYS A 441 43.92 -56.69 19.76
CA LYS A 441 43.73 -55.58 20.71
C LYS A 441 42.81 -54.51 20.14
N CYS A 442 41.85 -54.09 20.95
CA CYS A 442 40.96 -52.98 20.65
C CYS A 442 41.74 -51.66 20.64
N ASN A 443 41.57 -50.86 19.59
CA ASN A 443 42.30 -49.60 19.38
C ASN A 443 42.02 -48.56 20.47
N ASP A 444 40.79 -48.57 21.00
CA ASP A 444 40.30 -47.52 21.90
C ASP A 444 40.61 -47.79 23.36
N CYS A 445 40.40 -49.02 23.83
CA CYS A 445 40.48 -49.36 25.27
C CYS A 445 41.55 -50.40 25.61
N GLY A 446 42.22 -50.98 24.62
CA GLY A 446 43.25 -52.00 24.81
C GLY A 446 42.73 -53.38 25.23
N HIS A 447 41.40 -53.62 25.19
CA HIS A 447 40.82 -54.94 25.41
C HIS A 447 41.37 -55.98 24.43
N THR A 448 41.64 -57.20 24.89
CA THR A 448 42.25 -58.27 24.08
C THR A 448 41.29 -59.39 23.72
N ARG A 449 41.24 -59.79 22.44
CA ARG A 449 40.48 -60.94 21.91
C ARG A 449 41.40 -62.05 21.35
N GLU A 450 40.89 -63.28 21.27
CA GLU A 450 41.55 -64.36 20.52
C GLU A 450 41.34 -64.19 19.01
N VAL A 451 42.36 -64.52 18.21
CA VAL A 451 42.38 -64.35 16.74
C VAL A 451 42.90 -65.61 16.05
N THR A 452 42.30 -65.96 14.89
CA THR A 452 42.76 -67.02 13.98
C THR A 452 43.23 -66.45 12.63
N HIS A 453 44.44 -66.82 12.18
CA HIS A 453 45.02 -66.40 10.90
C HIS A 453 44.51 -67.26 9.72
N ILE A 454 44.31 -66.63 8.55
CA ILE A 454 43.83 -67.29 7.32
C ILE A 454 44.98 -67.39 6.31
N PRO A 455 45.49 -68.60 5.98
CA PRO A 455 46.58 -68.77 5.02
C PRO A 455 46.18 -68.39 3.58
N CYS A 456 47.14 -67.87 2.80
CA CYS A 456 46.93 -67.47 1.41
C CYS A 456 46.96 -68.65 0.41
N ASP A 457 46.25 -68.51 -0.72
CA ASP A 457 46.12 -69.61 -1.69
C ASP A 457 47.41 -69.91 -2.49
N SER A 458 48.46 -69.11 -2.34
CA SER A 458 49.75 -69.25 -3.05
C SER A 458 50.93 -69.25 -2.10
N TYR A 459 51.96 -70.04 -2.43
CA TYR A 459 53.23 -70.04 -1.72
C TYR A 459 54.14 -68.93 -2.26
N GLU A 460 54.78 -68.20 -1.35
CA GLU A 460 55.94 -67.35 -1.65
C GLU A 460 57.20 -68.22 -1.61
N PHE A 461 58.21 -67.92 -2.41
CA PHE A 461 59.41 -68.74 -2.49
C PHE A 461 60.71 -67.96 -2.73
N SER A 462 61.82 -68.63 -2.41
CA SER A 462 63.20 -68.19 -2.60
C SER A 462 64.01 -69.28 -3.32
N GLU A 463 65.31 -69.09 -3.53
CA GLU A 463 66.17 -70.12 -4.15
C GLU A 463 66.25 -71.43 -3.34
N THR A 464 65.99 -71.38 -2.01
CA THR A 464 66.19 -72.53 -1.11
C THR A 464 64.91 -73.09 -0.48
N GLU A 465 63.87 -72.27 -0.30
CA GLU A 465 62.64 -72.64 0.43
C GLU A 465 61.41 -71.80 0.00
N HIS A 466 60.21 -72.25 0.40
CA HIS A 466 58.92 -71.60 0.20
C HIS A 466 58.05 -71.54 1.48
N TRP A 467 57.13 -70.58 1.58
CA TRP A 467 56.27 -70.34 2.75
C TRP A 467 54.90 -69.75 2.41
N ILE A 468 53.98 -69.73 3.38
CA ILE A 468 52.62 -69.20 3.25
C ILE A 468 52.37 -68.07 4.26
N ASN A 469 51.79 -66.96 3.81
CA ASN A 469 51.47 -65.80 4.64
C ASN A 469 49.97 -65.71 4.92
N CYS A 470 49.58 -64.99 5.98
CA CYS A 470 48.18 -64.67 6.23
C CYS A 470 47.68 -63.61 5.23
N VAL A 471 46.54 -63.85 4.56
CA VAL A 471 45.97 -62.89 3.59
C VAL A 471 45.59 -61.55 4.24
N VAL A 472 45.25 -61.56 5.53
CA VAL A 472 44.68 -60.39 6.22
C VAL A 472 45.77 -59.47 6.79
N CYS A 473 46.76 -60.01 7.51
CA CYS A 473 47.86 -59.21 8.10
C CYS A 473 49.21 -59.35 7.40
N GLY A 474 49.41 -60.35 6.54
CA GLY A 474 50.69 -60.60 5.88
C GLY A 474 51.76 -61.31 6.74
N GLU A 475 51.46 -61.70 7.98
CA GLU A 475 52.40 -62.47 8.81
C GLU A 475 52.62 -63.90 8.27
N THR A 476 53.86 -64.40 8.36
CA THR A 476 54.24 -65.74 7.90
C THR A 476 53.74 -66.83 8.84
N ILE A 477 53.07 -67.83 8.26
CA ILE A 477 52.44 -68.93 9.00
C ILE A 477 53.40 -70.14 9.09
N GLU A 478 53.93 -70.65 7.97
CA GLU A 478 54.79 -71.87 7.89
C GLU A 478 55.79 -71.85 6.69
N CYS A 479 57.00 -72.45 6.81
CA CYS A 479 58.10 -72.50 5.79
C CYS A 479 58.70 -73.91 5.53
N HIS A 480 58.96 -74.32 4.27
CA HIS A 480 59.44 -75.67 3.80
C HIS A 480 60.40 -75.60 2.57
N SER A 481 61.18 -76.66 2.23
CA SER A 481 62.12 -76.72 1.08
C SER A 481 61.51 -77.19 -0.27
N HIS A 482 62.20 -76.99 -1.42
CA HIS A 482 61.72 -77.36 -2.78
C HIS A 482 61.79 -78.85 -3.17
N GLU A 483 60.90 -79.31 -4.06
CA GLU A 483 60.76 -80.69 -4.57
C GLU A 483 60.62 -80.68 -6.12
N TYR A 484 61.32 -81.56 -6.87
CA TYR A 484 61.41 -81.57 -8.37
C TYR A 484 61.36 -83.00 -8.97
N ASP A 485 60.92 -83.14 -10.24
CA ASP A 485 60.60 -84.42 -10.92
C ASP A 485 61.67 -84.95 -11.92
N GLY A 486 62.90 -84.41 -11.97
CA GLY A 486 63.96 -84.86 -12.90
C GLY A 486 65.19 -83.95 -12.96
N ASP A 487 66.11 -84.16 -13.92
CA ASP A 487 67.26 -83.27 -14.19
C ASP A 487 66.92 -82.19 -15.23
N ASP A 488 66.08 -82.55 -16.19
CA ASP A 488 65.50 -81.73 -17.26
C ASP A 488 64.24 -80.99 -16.82
N ASP A 489 63.69 -81.30 -15.63
CA ASP A 489 62.61 -80.54 -15.02
C ASP A 489 63.17 -79.36 -14.21
N PRO A 490 62.87 -78.12 -14.59
CA PRO A 490 63.32 -76.98 -13.84
C PRO A 490 62.36 -76.56 -12.71
N SER A 491 61.11 -77.04 -12.67
CA SER A 491 60.05 -76.45 -11.83
C SER A 491 59.80 -77.20 -10.53
N CYS A 492 59.68 -76.49 -9.41
CA CYS A 492 59.28 -77.06 -8.12
C CYS A 492 57.78 -77.39 -8.09
N ASP A 493 57.40 -78.60 -7.68
CA ASP A 493 56.02 -79.10 -7.75
C ASP A 493 55.02 -78.33 -6.88
N VAL A 494 55.50 -77.73 -5.78
CA VAL A 494 54.64 -77.07 -4.79
C VAL A 494 54.44 -75.59 -5.10
N CYS A 495 55.54 -74.89 -5.40
CA CYS A 495 55.54 -73.43 -5.52
C CYS A 495 55.82 -72.92 -6.95
N GLY A 496 56.22 -73.80 -7.88
CA GLY A 496 56.51 -73.44 -9.26
C GLY A 496 57.83 -72.70 -9.47
N TYR A 497 58.74 -72.70 -8.50
CA TYR A 497 60.08 -72.12 -8.67
C TYR A 497 60.87 -72.84 -9.77
N ILE A 498 61.39 -72.09 -10.75
CA ILE A 498 62.13 -72.62 -11.91
C ILE A 498 63.64 -72.44 -11.70
N ARG A 499 64.42 -73.52 -11.77
CA ARG A 499 65.90 -73.49 -11.80
C ARG A 499 66.43 -73.45 -13.25
N LEU A 500 67.61 -72.90 -13.49
CA LEU A 500 68.23 -72.86 -14.84
C LEU A 500 68.69 -74.26 -15.31
N LEU A 501 68.48 -74.57 -16.60
CA LEU A 501 68.85 -75.84 -17.23
C LEU A 501 70.19 -75.73 -17.97
N ARG A 502 71.09 -76.70 -17.75
CA ARG A 502 72.43 -76.68 -18.36
C ARG A 502 72.39 -77.10 -19.83
N GLY A 503 72.94 -76.29 -20.73
CA GLY A 503 72.97 -76.57 -22.18
C GLY A 503 72.00 -75.71 -22.99
N ASP A 504 71.04 -75.09 -22.31
CA ASP A 504 70.17 -74.03 -22.81
C ASP A 504 70.97 -72.71 -22.77
N MET A 505 71.63 -72.43 -23.89
CA MET A 505 72.58 -71.34 -24.09
C MET A 505 71.89 -70.02 -24.42
N ASP A 506 70.64 -70.06 -24.84
CA ASP A 506 69.84 -68.85 -25.09
C ASP A 506 68.79 -68.56 -24.00
N GLU A 507 68.70 -69.44 -22.99
CA GLU A 507 67.75 -69.37 -21.87
C GLU A 507 66.28 -69.40 -22.31
N ASP A 508 65.98 -70.07 -23.42
CA ASP A 508 64.60 -70.24 -23.86
C ASP A 508 63.83 -71.35 -23.12
N GLY A 509 64.54 -72.14 -22.32
CA GLY A 509 64.02 -73.21 -21.48
C GLY A 509 64.07 -74.60 -22.11
N ASP A 510 64.43 -74.70 -23.39
CA ASP A 510 64.50 -75.95 -24.14
C ASP A 510 65.92 -76.16 -24.68
N VAL A 511 66.60 -77.23 -24.27
CA VAL A 511 67.93 -77.52 -24.82
C VAL A 511 67.80 -78.08 -26.24
N ASP A 512 67.99 -77.22 -27.24
CA ASP A 512 67.69 -77.52 -28.63
C ASP A 512 68.75 -77.02 -29.65
N SER A 513 68.44 -77.17 -30.94
CA SER A 513 69.41 -76.86 -31.99
C SER A 513 69.81 -75.40 -32.04
N ASP A 514 68.94 -74.50 -31.59
CA ASP A 514 69.19 -73.07 -31.58
C ASP A 514 70.28 -72.72 -30.56
N ASP A 515 70.34 -73.42 -29.41
CA ASP A 515 71.46 -73.31 -28.45
C ASP A 515 72.80 -73.67 -29.08
N SER A 516 72.81 -74.78 -29.82
CA SER A 516 73.99 -75.23 -30.54
C SER A 516 74.43 -74.19 -31.57
N ILE A 517 73.47 -73.59 -32.29
CA ILE A 517 73.74 -72.54 -33.27
C ILE A 517 74.25 -71.27 -32.60
N LEU A 518 73.67 -70.86 -31.46
CA LEU A 518 74.09 -69.68 -30.71
C LEU A 518 75.52 -69.86 -30.21
N LEU A 519 75.82 -71.03 -29.65
CA LEU A 519 77.17 -71.38 -29.21
C LEU A 519 78.17 -71.34 -30.36
N LEU A 520 77.79 -71.86 -31.52
CA LEU A 520 78.61 -71.77 -32.73
C LEU A 520 78.83 -70.31 -33.16
N LEU A 521 77.80 -69.47 -33.15
CA LEU A 521 77.92 -68.05 -33.50
C LEU A 521 78.81 -67.28 -32.52
N TYR A 522 78.73 -67.59 -31.23
CA TYR A 522 79.62 -67.06 -30.19
C TYR A 522 81.09 -67.38 -30.52
N VAL A 523 81.37 -68.63 -30.90
CA VAL A 523 82.72 -69.08 -31.26
C VAL A 523 83.27 -68.35 -32.50
N TYR A 524 82.46 -68.13 -33.54
CA TYR A 524 82.92 -67.52 -34.79
C TYR A 524 82.96 -65.98 -34.79
N ALA A 525 82.16 -65.33 -33.95
CA ALA A 525 82.12 -63.87 -33.84
C ALA A 525 82.11 -63.43 -32.36
N PRO A 526 83.19 -63.71 -31.61
CA PRO A 526 83.23 -63.47 -30.17
C PRO A 526 83.07 -61.96 -29.89
N GLY A 527 82.08 -61.65 -29.06
CA GLY A 527 81.71 -60.28 -28.68
C GLY A 527 80.51 -59.68 -29.43
N SER A 528 79.90 -60.39 -30.39
CA SER A 528 78.57 -60.03 -30.95
C SER A 528 77.42 -60.85 -30.36
N TYR A 529 77.75 -62.00 -29.76
CA TYR A 529 76.84 -62.88 -29.04
C TYR A 529 77.49 -63.15 -27.69
N GLU A 530 76.68 -63.31 -26.65
CA GLU A 530 77.12 -63.73 -25.31
C GLU A 530 76.38 -65.03 -24.98
N LEU A 531 77.03 -65.89 -24.21
CA LEU A 531 76.39 -67.08 -23.68
C LEU A 531 75.86 -66.76 -22.30
N SER A 532 74.63 -67.16 -22.06
CA SER A 532 73.99 -67.07 -20.75
C SER A 532 74.58 -68.07 -19.76
N GLN A 533 75.07 -69.19 -20.27
CA GLN A 533 75.66 -70.27 -19.49
C GLN A 533 77.06 -70.65 -20.00
N ASN A 534 77.76 -71.51 -19.25
CA ASN A 534 79.09 -71.96 -19.66
C ASN A 534 79.00 -72.81 -20.94
N GLY A 535 79.62 -72.34 -22.01
CA GLY A 535 79.58 -72.95 -23.34
C GLY A 535 80.47 -74.17 -23.56
N ASP A 536 81.38 -74.50 -22.64
CA ASP A 536 82.24 -75.70 -22.72
C ASP A 536 81.40 -76.93 -22.35
N MET A 537 80.79 -77.54 -23.36
CA MET A 537 79.81 -78.61 -23.25
C MET A 537 80.41 -79.99 -23.37
N ASP A 538 81.52 -80.16 -24.09
CA ASP A 538 82.25 -81.42 -24.10
C ASP A 538 83.33 -81.53 -23.01
N GLY A 539 83.62 -80.41 -22.34
CA GLY A 539 84.43 -80.35 -21.13
C GLY A 539 85.93 -80.41 -21.40
N ASP A 540 86.37 -80.14 -22.63
CA ASP A 540 87.79 -80.11 -22.97
C ASP A 540 88.50 -78.82 -22.50
N GLY A 541 87.70 -77.84 -22.06
CA GLY A 541 88.16 -76.59 -21.48
C GLY A 541 88.27 -75.45 -22.48
N ASP A 542 88.04 -75.69 -23.77
CA ASP A 542 88.06 -74.69 -24.82
C ASP A 542 86.65 -74.58 -25.43
N VAL A 543 86.04 -73.38 -25.36
CA VAL A 543 84.73 -73.15 -26.00
C VAL A 543 84.95 -73.03 -27.52
N ASP A 544 84.68 -74.09 -28.26
CA ASP A 544 84.86 -74.15 -29.70
C ASP A 544 83.73 -74.85 -30.47
N SER A 545 83.96 -75.20 -31.74
CA SER A 545 82.91 -75.82 -32.56
C SER A 545 82.49 -77.22 -32.07
N ASP A 546 83.33 -77.91 -31.30
CA ASP A 546 83.03 -79.26 -30.82
C ASP A 546 81.93 -79.23 -29.73
N ASP A 547 81.85 -78.17 -28.92
CA ASP A 547 80.76 -77.97 -27.95
C ASP A 547 79.40 -77.83 -28.60
N SER A 548 79.33 -77.09 -29.69
CA SER A 548 78.09 -76.96 -30.46
C SER A 548 77.65 -78.32 -31.01
N ILE A 549 78.60 -79.18 -31.41
CA ILE A 549 78.31 -80.56 -31.83
C ILE A 549 77.81 -81.38 -30.63
N ARG A 550 78.30 -81.15 -29.40
CA ARG A 550 77.88 -81.87 -28.20
C ARG A 550 76.43 -81.62 -27.82
N ILE A 551 75.98 -80.37 -27.92
CA ILE A 551 74.56 -80.01 -27.77
C ILE A 551 73.72 -80.74 -28.83
N LEU A 552 74.13 -80.67 -30.10
CA LEU A 552 73.46 -81.40 -31.19
C LEU A 552 73.36 -82.91 -30.93
N LEU A 553 74.43 -83.52 -30.41
CA LEU A 553 74.41 -84.94 -30.07
C LEU A 553 73.44 -85.25 -28.91
N TYR A 554 73.34 -84.40 -27.87
CA TYR A 554 72.33 -84.54 -26.82
C TYR A 554 70.93 -84.51 -27.42
N ILE A 555 70.64 -83.59 -28.31
CA ILE A 555 69.30 -83.44 -28.89
C ILE A 555 68.87 -84.69 -29.66
N TYR A 556 69.77 -85.24 -30.49
CA TYR A 556 69.44 -86.42 -31.28
C TYR A 556 69.53 -87.73 -30.50
N PHE A 557 70.35 -87.78 -29.45
CA PHE A 557 70.67 -89.00 -28.70
C PHE A 557 70.81 -88.72 -27.19
N PRO A 558 69.76 -88.20 -26.50
CA PRO A 558 69.90 -87.63 -25.15
C PRO A 558 70.30 -88.66 -24.09
N THR A 559 69.91 -89.92 -24.30
CA THR A 559 70.29 -91.02 -23.40
C THR A 559 71.74 -91.47 -23.58
N GLU A 560 72.28 -91.34 -24.78
CA GLU A 560 73.68 -91.70 -25.06
C GLU A 560 74.63 -90.54 -24.71
N TYR A 561 74.08 -89.33 -24.64
CA TYR A 561 74.81 -88.07 -24.54
C TYR A 561 74.16 -87.07 -23.54
N PRO A 562 73.85 -87.45 -22.28
CA PRO A 562 73.11 -86.59 -21.34
C PRO A 562 73.92 -85.38 -20.86
N LEU A 563 73.21 -84.30 -20.52
CA LEU A 563 73.79 -83.02 -20.08
C LEU A 563 74.45 -83.10 -18.69
N SER A 564 73.95 -84.00 -17.83
CA SER A 564 74.48 -84.19 -16.48
C SER A 564 75.75 -85.07 -16.41
N SER A 565 76.30 -85.54 -17.55
CA SER A 565 77.44 -86.47 -17.56
C SER A 565 78.84 -85.85 -17.51
N PHE A 566 78.97 -84.55 -17.22
CA PHE A 566 80.26 -83.85 -17.01
C PHE A 566 80.28 -82.97 -15.75
#